data_AF-A0A4Y8BW34-F1
#
_entry.id   AF-A0A4Y8BW34-F1
#
_cell.length_a   1.000
_cell.length_b   1.000
_cell.length_c   1.000
_cell.angle_alpha   90.00
_cell.angle_beta   90.00
_cell.angle_gamma   90.00
#
_symmetry.space_group_name_H-M   'P 1'
#
loop_
_entity.id
_entity.type
_entity.pdbx_description
1 polymer ?
#
loop_
_entity_poly.entity_id
_entity_poly.type
_entity_poly.pdbx_seq_one_letter_code
_entity_poly.pdbx_strand_id
1 'polypeptide(L)' 'MIDLDSNPTKILEVVEIGKGLLITRGSLTTFSMANDIAKYFTILPAMFSVVLPQMQILNIMHLATPQ' A
#
# COMPACT_ATOMS: atom_id res chain seq x y z
N MET A 1 23.94 10.35 -15.39
CA MET A 1 23.56 11.70 -15.82
C MET A 1 24.85 12.43 -16.14
N ILE A 2 25.02 12.89 -17.37
CA ILE A 2 26.21 13.64 -17.78
C ILE A 2 25.86 15.12 -17.59
N ASP A 3 26.63 15.81 -16.75
CA ASP A 3 26.42 17.24 -16.52
C ASP A 3 26.94 18.03 -17.73
N LEU A 4 26.02 18.51 -18.57
CA LEU A 4 26.34 19.24 -19.79
C LEU A 4 26.61 20.73 -19.55
N ASP A 5 26.22 21.26 -18.37
CA ASP A 5 26.50 22.65 -17.98
C ASP A 5 26.97 22.61 -16.54
N SER A 6 28.29 22.74 -16.30
CA SER A 6 29.00 22.58 -15.01
C SER A 6 28.53 23.52 -13.89
N ASN A 7 27.24 23.47 -13.55
CA ASN A 7 26.56 24.31 -12.60
C ASN A 7 26.18 23.45 -11.38
N PRO A 8 26.77 23.71 -10.20
CA PRO A 8 26.55 22.91 -9.01
C PRO A 8 25.08 22.85 -8.55
N THR A 9 24.21 23.78 -8.98
CA THR A 9 22.78 23.77 -8.66
C THR A 9 22.01 22.61 -9.31
N LYS A 10 22.45 22.09 -10.46
CA LYS A 10 21.78 20.98 -11.16
C LYS A 10 21.78 19.68 -10.35
N ILE A 11 22.79 19.45 -9.52
CA ILE A 11 22.84 18.26 -8.64
C ILE A 11 21.66 18.26 -7.65
N LEU A 12 21.24 19.45 -7.18
CA LEU A 12 20.11 19.57 -6.27
C LEU A 12 18.80 19.10 -6.92
N GLU A 13 18.59 19.48 -8.19
CA GLU A 13 17.42 19.10 -8.98
C GLU A 13 17.35 17.59 -9.21
N VAL A 14 18.50 16.94 -9.47
CA VAL A 14 18.58 15.47 -9.61
C VAL A 14 18.23 14.77 -8.30
N VAL A 15 18.75 15.28 -7.18
CA VAL A 15 18.45 14.74 -5.85
C VAL A 15 16.96 14.90 -5.52
N GLU A 16 16.36 16.03 -5.89
CA GLU A 16 14.94 16.27 -5.66
C GLU A 16 14.05 15.32 -6.45
N ILE A 17 14.34 15.11 -7.74
CA ILE A 17 13.63 14.14 -8.59
C ILE A 17 13.82 12.72 -8.03
N GLY A 18 15.06 12.34 -7.68
CA GLY A 18 15.38 11.04 -7.10
C GLY A 18 14.62 10.79 -5.78
N LYS A 19 14.56 11.80 -4.91
CA LYS A 19 13.80 11.75 -3.65
C LYS A 19 12.30 11.57 -3.91
N GLY A 20 11.73 12.32 -4.85
CA GLY A 20 10.31 12.19 -5.23
C GLY A 20 9.95 10.78 -5.70
N LEU A 21 10.79 10.17 -6.54
CA LEU A 21 10.61 8.80 -7.02
C LEU A 21 10.68 7.77 -5.88
N LEU A 22 11.66 7.91 -4.98
CA LEU A 22 11.82 7.01 -3.83
C LEU A 22 10.66 7.12 -2.84
N ILE A 23 10.22 8.33 -2.51
CA ILE A 23 9.08 8.56 -1.62
C ILE A 23 7.82 7.91 -2.22
N THR A 24 7.51 8.22 -3.48
CA THR A 24 6.31 7.71 -4.14
C THR A 24 6.28 6.19 -4.14
N ARG A 25 7.42 5.55 -4.45
CA ARG A 25 7.52 4.09 -4.47
C ARG A 25 7.36 3.48 -3.08
N GLY A 26 8.06 4.00 -2.07
CA GLY A 26 7.97 3.52 -0.69
C GLY A 26 6.57 3.71 -0.10
N SER A 27 5.93 4.84 -0.39
CA SER A 27 4.55 5.12 0.03
C SER A 27 3.57 4.14 -0.61
N LEU A 28 3.67 3.90 -1.92
CA LEU A 28 2.79 2.96 -2.63
C LEU A 28 2.95 1.52 -2.12
N THR A 29 4.18 1.05 -1.89
CA THR A 29 4.39 -0.30 -1.36
C THR A 29 3.83 -0.47 0.04
N THR A 30 4.00 0.53 0.90
CA THR A 30 3.49 0.49 2.28
C THR A 30 1.97 0.55 2.30
N PHE A 31 1.39 1.44 1.49
CA PHE A 31 -0.06 1.55 1.31
C PHE A 31 -0.67 0.25 0.78
N SER A 32 -0.07 -0.34 -0.25
CA SER A 32 -0.56 -1.61 -0.82
C SER A 32 -0.52 -2.74 0.21
N MET A 33 0.55 -2.84 1.00
CA MET A 33 0.66 -3.86 2.04
C MET A 33 -0.41 -3.70 3.12
N ALA A 34 -0.65 -2.46 3.57
CA ALA A 34 -1.72 -2.19 4.53
C ALA A 34 -3.11 -2.54 3.96
N ASN A 35 -3.34 -2.24 2.69
CA ASN A 35 -4.59 -2.59 2.01
C ASN A 35 -4.78 -4.12 1.90
N ASP A 36 -3.72 -4.87 1.60
CA ASP A 36 -3.82 -6.33 1.51
C ASP A 36 -4.12 -6.97 2.88
N ILE A 37 -3.61 -6.41 3.97
CA ILE A 37 -4.00 -6.82 5.33
C ILE A 37 -5.50 -6.58 5.56
N ALA A 38 -6.02 -5.42 5.18
CA ALA A 38 -7.45 -5.12 5.33
C ALA A 38 -8.33 -6.10 4.54
N LYS A 39 -7.91 -6.48 3.33
CA LYS A 39 -8.65 -7.47 2.52
C LYS A 39 -8.79 -8.82 3.19
N TYR A 40 -7.80 -9.29 3.96
CA TYR A 40 -7.93 -10.56 4.68
C TYR A 40 -9.07 -10.54 5.72
N PHE A 41 -9.26 -9.42 6.41
CA PHE A 41 -10.38 -9.24 7.34
C PHE A 41 -11.74 -9.15 6.65
N THR A 42 -11.79 -8.85 5.35
CA THR A 42 -13.03 -8.91 4.56
C THR A 42 -13.27 -10.31 4.01
N ILE A 43 -12.27 -10.89 3.33
CA ILE A 43 -12.42 -12.09 2.51
C ILE A 43 -12.52 -13.35 3.38
N LEU A 44 -11.70 -13.47 4.44
CA LEU A 44 -11.71 -14.68 5.26
C LEU A 44 -13.04 -14.90 5.99
N PRO A 45 -13.64 -13.90 6.67
CA PRO A 45 -14.96 -14.07 7.26
C PRO A 45 -16.03 -14.35 6.20
N ALA A 46 -15.99 -13.64 5.07
CA ALA A 46 -16.96 -13.81 4.01
C ALA A 46 -16.96 -15.25 3.44
N MET A 47 -15.78 -15.80 3.16
CA MET A 47 -15.64 -17.14 2.58
C MET A 47 -15.95 -18.27 3.57
N PHE A 48 -15.56 -18.11 4.84
CA PHE A 48 -15.55 -19.23 5.78
C PHE A 48 -16.63 -19.17 6.86
N SER A 49 -17.32 -18.05 7.06
CA SER A 49 -18.33 -17.92 8.14
C SER A 49 -19.49 -18.90 8.04
N VAL A 50 -19.82 -19.40 6.85
CA VAL A 50 -20.87 -20.42 6.65
C VAL A 50 -20.45 -21.78 7.22
N VAL A 51 -19.17 -22.13 7.13
CA VAL A 51 -18.63 -23.42 7.59
C VAL A 51 -18.05 -23.33 9.00
N LEU A 52 -17.45 -22.19 9.34
CA LEU A 52 -16.83 -21.87 10.61
C LEU A 52 -17.40 -20.54 11.15
N PRO A 53 -18.53 -20.57 11.88
CA PRO A 53 -19.19 -19.35 12.39
C PRO A 53 -18.28 -18.46 13.25
N GLN A 54 -17.28 -19.07 13.89
CA GLN A 54 -16.25 -18.40 14.69
C GLN A 54 -15.45 -17.35 13.89
N MET A 55 -15.35 -17.52 12.57
CA MET A 55 -14.63 -16.60 11.67
C MET A 55 -15.30 -15.23 11.55
N GLN A 56 -16.55 -15.07 11.98
CA GLN A 56 -17.23 -13.77 12.04
C GLN A 56 -16.53 -12.76 12.95
N ILE A 57 -15.73 -13.22 13.93
CA ILE A 57 -14.95 -12.34 14.83
C ILE A 57 -13.93 -11.51 14.03
N LEU A 58 -13.47 -12.02 12.88
CA LEU A 58 -12.53 -11.32 12.01
C LEU A 58 -13.22 -10.28 11.10
N ASN A 59 -14.56 -10.19 11.07
CA ASN A 59 -15.32 -9.17 10.36
C ASN A 59 -15.32 -7.84 11.13
N ILE A 60 -14.13 -7.24 11.27
CA ILE A 60 -13.92 -5.98 11.99
C ILE A 60 -14.69 -4.83 11.32
N MET A 61 -14.88 -4.90 10.01
CA MET A 61 -15.60 -3.90 9.22
C MET A 61 -17.14 -4.06 9.30
N HIS A 62 -17.65 -5.03 10.05
CA HIS A 62 -19.10 -5.29 10.22
C HIS A 62 -19.86 -5.38 8.89
N LEU A 63 -19.25 -6.00 7.88
CA LEU A 63 -19.84 -6.16 6.56
C LEU A 63 -21.10 -7.02 6.66
N ALA A 64 -22.22 -6.50 6.14
CA ALA A 64 -23.53 -7.11 6.28
C ALA A 64 -23.73 -8.35 5.40
N THR A 65 -23.05 -8.40 4.24
CA THR A 65 -23.12 -9.51 3.29
C THR A 65 -21.73 -10.06 2.97
N PRO A 66 -21.58 -11.39 2.82
CA PRO A 66 -20.34 -12.01 2.37
C PRO A 66 -19.98 -11.74 0.89
N GLN A 67 -20.86 -11.08 0.14
CA GLN A 67 -20.73 -10.79 -1.29
C GLN A 67 -20.48 -9.30 -1.49
#